data_AF-A0A9X2GDX7-F1
#
_entry.id   AF-A0A9X2GDX7-F1
#
_cell.length_a   1.000
_cell.length_b   1.000
_cell.length_c   1.000
_cell.angle_alpha   90.00
_cell.angle_beta   90.00
_cell.angle_gamma   90.00
#
_symmetry.space_group_name_H-M   'P 1'
#
loop_
_entity.id
_entity.type
_entity.pdbx_description
1 polymer ?
#
loop_
_entity_poly.entity_id
_entity_poly.type
_entity_poly.pdbx_seq_one_letter_code
_entity_poly.pdbx_strand_id
1 'polypeptide(L)'
;MLRELAEQLFQRLAADDLQTAAALFAPSVDFSIPGAPGIPWIPQADSPAGMLEFFSRLPTHLDRKKFEISKVRADTEDVVVLGHLISQGPHHRAGHRQSFRAPPQCAGRTDLSLPPV
;
A
#
# COMPACT_ATOMS: atom_id res chain seq x y z
N MET A 1 -8.07 -16.41 8.68
CA MET A 1 -8.88 -15.25 9.12
C MET A 1 -8.24 -13.92 8.75
N LEU A 2 -6.96 -13.70 9.07
CA LEU A 2 -6.27 -12.44 8.72
C LEU A 2 -6.13 -12.22 7.20
N ARG A 3 -5.87 -13.29 6.44
CA ARG A 3 -5.87 -13.23 4.96
C ARG A 3 -7.20 -12.72 4.42
N GLU A 4 -8.32 -13.29 4.89
CA GLU A 4 -9.66 -12.89 4.43
C GLU A 4 -9.98 -11.44 4.82
N LEU A 5 -9.51 -10.97 5.99
CA LEU A 5 -9.68 -9.58 6.43
C LEU A 5 -8.95 -8.60 5.51
N ALA A 6 -7.70 -8.91 5.14
CA ALA A 6 -6.94 -8.09 4.20
C ALA A 6 -7.60 -8.08 2.80
N GLU A 7 -8.09 -9.22 2.33
CA GLU A 7 -8.82 -9.29 1.06
C GLU A 7 -10.10 -8.48 1.08
N GLN A 8 -10.87 -8.53 2.17
CA GLN A 8 -12.06 -7.71 2.36
C GLN A 8 -11.71 -6.22 2.32
N LEU A 9 -10.63 -5.78 2.97
CA LEU A 9 -10.19 -4.39 2.92
C LEU A 9 -9.99 -3.93 1.47
N PHE A 10 -9.21 -4.66 0.68
CA PHE A 10 -8.95 -4.26 -0.71
C PHE A 10 -10.20 -4.38 -1.61
N GLN A 11 -11.10 -5.33 -1.35
CA GLN A 11 -12.38 -5.41 -2.05
C GLN A 11 -13.25 -4.17 -1.79
N ARG A 12 -13.35 -3.72 -0.54
CA ARG A 12 -14.10 -2.50 -0.19
C ARG A 12 -13.47 -1.25 -0.80
N LEU A 13 -12.15 -1.13 -0.76
CA LEU A 13 -11.43 -0.03 -1.41
C LEU A 13 -11.60 -0.03 -2.94
N ALA A 14 -11.69 -1.21 -3.57
CA ALA A 14 -11.95 -1.31 -5.01
C ALA A 14 -13.40 -0.91 -5.36
N ALA A 15 -14.34 -1.13 -4.45
CA ALA A 15 -15.74 -0.76 -4.59
C ALA A 15 -16.07 0.68 -4.15
N ASP A 16 -15.05 1.47 -3.79
CA ASP A 16 -15.18 2.83 -3.22
C ASP A 16 -16.01 2.88 -1.91
N ASP A 17 -16.12 1.75 -1.22
CA ASP A 17 -16.82 1.62 0.07
C ASP A 17 -15.87 1.97 1.22
N LEU A 18 -15.48 3.25 1.28
CA LEU A 18 -14.45 3.73 2.21
C LEU A 18 -14.87 3.64 3.67
N GLN A 19 -16.16 3.82 3.96
CA GLN A 19 -16.71 3.72 5.33
C GLN A 19 -16.54 2.29 5.87
N THR A 20 -16.94 1.29 5.09
CA THR A 20 -16.82 -0.10 5.52
C THR A 20 -15.37 -0.57 5.50
N ALA A 21 -14.55 -0.06 4.57
CA ALA A 21 -13.11 -0.31 4.58
C ALA A 21 -12.45 0.21 5.87
N ALA A 22 -12.77 1.43 6.29
CA ALA A 22 -12.25 2.04 7.51
C ALA A 22 -12.70 1.30 8.77
N ALA A 23 -13.93 0.77 8.79
CA ALA A 23 -14.47 0.01 9.91
C ALA A 23 -13.74 -1.33 10.18
N LEU A 24 -12.89 -1.80 9.27
CA LEU A 24 -12.06 -3.00 9.46
C LEU A 24 -10.84 -2.74 10.35
N PHE A 25 -10.47 -1.47 10.58
CA PHE A 25 -9.34 -1.12 11.41
C PHE A 25 -9.69 -1.17 12.90
N ALA A 26 -8.69 -1.51 13.72
CA ALA A 26 -8.81 -1.45 15.18
C ALA A 26 -9.03 0.00 15.67
N PRO A 27 -9.55 0.22 16.89
CA PRO A 27 -9.77 1.56 17.42
C PRO A 27 -8.51 2.44 17.47
N SER A 28 -7.34 1.82 17.64
CA SER A 28 -6.02 2.45 17.54
C SER A 28 -5.24 1.81 16.40
N VAL A 29 -4.65 2.64 15.56
CA VAL A 29 -3.88 2.25 14.37
C VAL A 29 -2.49 2.86 14.46
N ASP A 30 -1.46 2.07 14.15
CA ASP A 30 -0.12 2.60 13.87
C ASP A 30 0.10 2.53 12.36
N PHE A 31 -0.06 3.66 11.68
CA PHE A 31 0.04 3.76 10.22
C PHE A 31 1.30 4.53 9.81
N SER A 32 2.12 3.90 8.97
CA SER A 32 3.37 4.49 8.49
C SER A 32 3.62 4.17 7.02
N ILE A 33 4.08 5.19 6.27
CA ILE A 33 4.56 5.06 4.89
C ILE A 33 6.05 5.45 4.88
N PRO A 34 6.97 4.47 4.76
CA PRO A 34 8.40 4.73 4.72
C PRO A 34 8.77 5.65 3.54
N GLY A 35 9.62 6.65 3.78
CA GLY A 35 10.08 7.55 2.71
C GLY A 35 9.09 8.65 2.33
N ALA A 36 8.11 8.96 3.18
CA ALA A 36 7.21 10.10 3.03
C ALA A 36 7.63 11.42 3.74
N PRO A 37 8.90 11.72 4.12
CA PRO A 37 9.21 13.01 4.73
C PRO A 37 8.95 14.13 3.71
N GLY A 38 8.06 15.07 4.06
CA GLY A 38 7.72 16.22 3.23
C GLY A 38 6.56 16.02 2.25
N ILE A 39 5.74 14.98 2.38
CA ILE A 39 4.46 14.88 1.66
C ILE A 39 3.32 15.38 2.58
N PRO A 40 2.91 16.66 2.49
CA PRO A 40 2.04 17.31 3.48
C PRO A 40 0.60 16.78 3.53
N TRP A 41 0.18 15.99 2.54
CA TRP A 41 -1.21 15.51 2.45
C TRP A 41 -1.45 14.16 3.13
N ILE A 42 -0.40 13.40 3.47
CA ILE A 42 -0.53 12.13 4.18
C ILE A 42 -0.83 12.46 5.66
N PRO A 43 -2.06 12.22 6.16
CA PRO A 43 -2.39 12.48 7.54
C PRO A 43 -1.66 11.49 8.46
N GLN A 44 -1.45 11.89 9.71
CA GLN A 44 -1.19 10.93 10.79
C GLN A 44 -2.50 10.17 11.04
N ALA A 45 -2.60 8.95 10.52
CA ALA A 45 -3.80 8.13 10.66
C ALA A 45 -3.61 7.17 11.85
N ASP A 46 -4.18 7.53 13.00
CA ASP A 46 -4.04 6.78 14.26
C ASP A 46 -5.32 6.00 14.67
N SER A 47 -6.33 6.04 13.80
CA SER A 47 -7.68 5.56 14.08
C SER A 47 -8.42 5.19 12.79
N PRO A 48 -9.57 4.47 12.87
CA PRO A 48 -10.42 4.20 11.71
C PRO A 48 -10.85 5.47 10.97
N ALA A 49 -11.16 6.54 11.72
CA ALA A 49 -11.50 7.84 11.13
C ALA A 49 -10.31 8.46 10.37
N GLY A 50 -9.09 8.34 10.91
CA GLY A 50 -7.87 8.76 10.22
C GLY A 50 -7.61 7.95 8.94
N MET A 51 -7.87 6.63 8.96
CA MET A 51 -7.74 5.78 7.78
C MET A 51 -8.79 6.14 6.70
N LEU A 52 -10.03 6.42 7.09
CA LEU A 52 -11.06 6.93 6.19
C LEU A 52 -10.62 8.24 5.51
N GLU A 53 -10.09 9.18 6.28
CA GLU A 53 -9.58 10.45 5.78
C GLU A 53 -8.43 10.22 4.79
N PHE A 54 -7.48 9.34 5.12
CA PHE A 54 -6.39 8.97 4.23
C PHE A 54 -6.90 8.42 2.88
N PHE A 55 -7.79 7.42 2.90
CA PHE A 55 -8.32 6.84 1.67
C PHE A 55 -9.14 7.84 0.85
N SER A 56 -9.87 8.75 1.51
CA SER A 56 -10.65 9.79 0.84
C SER A 56 -9.78 10.85 0.16
N ARG A 57 -8.58 11.12 0.69
CA ARG A 57 -7.60 12.08 0.13
C ARG A 57 -6.72 11.49 -0.96
N LEU A 58 -6.47 10.17 -0.97
CA LEU A 58 -5.64 9.55 -2.01
C LEU A 58 -6.00 9.96 -3.45
N PRO A 59 -7.28 9.92 -3.89
CA PRO A 59 -7.62 10.27 -5.28
C PRO A 59 -7.44 11.75 -5.62
N THR A 60 -7.36 12.66 -4.64
CA THR A 60 -7.10 14.09 -4.90
C THR A 60 -5.61 14.36 -5.16
N HIS A 61 -4.73 13.45 -4.74
CA HIS A 61 -3.28 13.60 -4.84
C HIS A 61 -2.62 12.58 -5.77
N LEU A 62 -3.30 11.48 -6.10
CA LEU A 62 -2.77 10.41 -6.94
C LEU A 62 -3.83 9.94 -7.92
N ASP A 63 -3.50 10.00 -9.20
CA ASP A 63 -4.25 9.37 -10.27
C ASP A 63 -3.76 7.92 -10.43
N ARG A 64 -4.55 6.98 -9.93
CA ARG A 64 -4.24 5.54 -9.94
C ARG A 64 -4.42 4.98 -11.36
N LYS A 65 -3.30 4.64 -12.01
CA LYS A 65 -3.28 3.99 -13.33
C LYS A 65 -3.33 2.47 -13.26
N LYS A 66 -2.73 1.90 -12.22
CA LYS A 66 -2.70 0.45 -12.02
C LYS A 66 -2.67 0.13 -10.52
N PHE A 67 -3.45 -0.86 -10.13
CA PHE A 67 -3.39 -1.45 -8.79
C PHE A 67 -3.73 -2.94 -8.91
N GLU A 68 -2.72 -3.79 -8.73
CA GLU A 68 -2.86 -5.24 -8.81
C GLU A 68 -2.21 -5.89 -7.59
N ILE A 69 -2.95 -6.74 -6.90
CA ILE A 69 -2.41 -7.57 -5.83
C ILE A 69 -1.92 -8.88 -6.45
N SER A 70 -0.64 -9.18 -6.25
CA SER A 70 0.01 -10.38 -6.79
C SER A 70 0.11 -11.50 -5.76
N LYS A 71 0.23 -11.14 -4.47
CA LYS A 71 0.51 -12.09 -3.40
C LYS A 71 0.01 -11.57 -2.07
N VAL A 72 -0.68 -12.43 -1.34
CA VAL A 72 -1.00 -12.24 0.08
C VAL A 72 -0.30 -13.35 0.86
N ARG A 73 0.43 -12.98 1.91
CA ARG A 73 1.04 -13.90 2.87
C ARG A 73 0.55 -13.50 4.24
N ALA A 74 -0.04 -14.46 4.96
CA ALA A 74 -0.56 -14.25 6.29
C ALA A 74 0.00 -15.33 7.21
N ASP A 75 0.30 -14.96 8.44
CA ASP A 75 0.54 -15.88 9.54
C ASP A 75 -0.53 -15.70 10.61
N THR A 76 -0.18 -15.91 11.89
CA THR A 76 -1.13 -15.83 13.00
C THR A 76 -1.44 -14.39 13.38
N GLU A 77 -0.50 -13.46 13.18
CA GLU A 77 -0.61 -12.07 13.66
C GLU A 77 -0.46 -11.04 12.53
N ASP A 78 0.27 -11.38 11.47
CA ASP A 78 0.65 -10.44 10.41
C ASP A 78 0.10 -10.84 9.04
N VAL A 79 -0.11 -9.82 8.20
CA VAL A 79 -0.39 -9.98 6.78
C VAL A 79 0.48 -9.06 5.94
N VAL A 80 1.17 -9.63 4.96
CA VAL A 80 1.92 -8.91 3.94
C VAL A 80 1.22 -9.05 2.59
N VAL A 81 0.90 -7.90 2.00
CA VAL A 81 0.30 -7.80 0.66
C VAL A 81 1.31 -7.20 -0.30
N LEU A 82 1.57 -7.90 -1.40
CA LEU A 82 2.52 -7.50 -2.44
C LEU A 82 1.81 -7.35 -3.77
N GLY A 83 2.15 -6.31 -4.51
CA GLY A 83 1.47 -5.98 -5.74
C GLY A 83 2.16 -4.88 -6.55
N HIS A 84 1.49 -4.49 -7.63
CA HIS A 84 1.90 -3.40 -8.50
C HIS A 84 0.96 -2.21 -8.32
N LEU A 85 1.50 -1.08 -7.87
CA LEU A 85 0.83 0.21 -7.89
C LEU A 85 1.56 1.12 -8.89
N ILE A 86 0.81 1.64 -9.87
CA ILE A 86 1.25 2.72 -10.74
C ILE A 86 0.30 3.88 -10.52
N SER A 87 0.82 4.97 -9.98
CA SER A 87 0.09 6.21 -9.80
C SER A 87 0.85 7.37 -10.43
N GLN A 88 0.11 8.38 -10.84
CA GLN A 88 0.64 9.66 -11.27
C GLN A 88 0.27 10.70 -10.22
N GLY A 89 1.27 11.41 -9.70
CA GLY A 89 1.00 12.59 -8.88
C GLY A 89 0.48 13.75 -9.73
N PRO A 90 -0.06 14.82 -9.12
CA PRO A 90 -0.42 16.02 -9.83
C PRO A 90 0.75 16.52 -10.67
N HIS A 91 0.42 16.97 -11.88
CA HIS A 91 1.36 17.33 -12.94
C HIS A 91 2.27 18.50 -12.53
N HIS A 92 3.37 18.26 -11.82
CA HIS A 92 4.45 19.24 -11.74
C HIS A 92 5.28 19.11 -13.02
N ARG A 93 5.11 20.06 -13.95
CA ARG A 93 5.96 20.20 -15.14
C ARG A 93 7.40 20.46 -14.69
N ALA A 94 8.20 19.40 -14.53
CA ALA A 94 9.65 19.30 -14.78
C ALA A 94 10.28 18.07 -14.09
N GLY A 95 10.71 17.10 -14.90
CA GLY A 95 12.10 16.61 -14.83
C GLY A 95 12.57 15.65 -13.73
N HIS A 96 11.74 15.11 -12.83
CA HIS A 96 12.23 14.11 -11.85
C HIS A 96 11.60 12.73 -12.03
N ARG A 97 12.29 11.91 -12.83
CA ARG A 97 12.06 10.47 -12.91
C ARG A 97 12.59 9.85 -11.61
N GLN A 98 11.72 9.53 -10.65
CA GLN A 98 12.12 8.69 -9.52
C GLN A 98 12.38 7.28 -10.03
N SER A 99 13.64 6.95 -10.32
CA SER A 99 14.05 5.57 -10.57
C SER A 99 14.21 4.87 -9.23
N PHE A 100 13.34 3.93 -8.92
CA PHE A 100 13.60 2.94 -7.88
C PHE A 100 14.73 2.04 -8.37
N ARG A 101 15.96 2.30 -7.91
CA ARG A 101 17.07 1.36 -8.07
C ARG A 101 17.05 0.46 -6.84
N ALA A 102 16.92 -0.85 -7.05
CA ALA A 102 17.10 -1.81 -5.97
C ALA A 102 18.47 -1.56 -5.30
N PRO A 103 18.56 -1.63 -3.96
CA PRO A 103 19.83 -1.46 -3.27
C PRO A 103 20.84 -2.51 -3.74
N PRO A 104 22.14 -2.20 -3.78
CA PRO A 104 23.17 -3.07 -4.35
C PRO A 104 23.22 -4.46 -3.69
N GLN A 105 22.76 -4.60 -2.44
CA GLN A 105 22.62 -5.90 -1.76
C GLN A 105 21.62 -6.87 -2.43
N CYS A 106 20.74 -6.38 -3.31
CA CYS A 106 19.83 -7.21 -4.10
C CYS A 106 20.41 -7.61 -5.47
N ALA A 107 21.50 -6.99 -5.90
CA ALA A 107 22.19 -7.30 -7.15
C ALA A 107 23.15 -8.49 -6.93
N GLY A 108 22.60 -9.69 -6.71
CA GLY A 108 23.45 -10.87 -6.53
C GLY A 108 22.77 -12.20 -6.23
N ARG A 109 21.47 -12.26 -5.92
CA ARG A 109 20.74 -13.53 -5.82
C ARG A 109 20.07 -13.86 -7.14
N THR A 110 20.86 -14.31 -8.11
CA THR A 110 20.37 -14.86 -9.37
C THR A 110 20.31 -16.39 -9.39
N ASP A 111 20.65 -17.06 -8.29
CA ASP A 111 20.55 -18.52 -8.17
C ASP A 111 19.87 -18.90 -6.86
N LEU A 112 18.55 -19.09 -6.94
CA LEU A 112 17.83 -19.96 -6.02
C LEU A 112 17.33 -21.14 -6.86
N SER A 113 18.24 -22.02 -7.25
CA SER A 113 17.87 -23.41 -7.55
C SER A 113 17.19 -23.99 -6.31
N LEU A 114 15.89 -24.24 -6.42
CA LEU A 114 15.16 -25.05 -5.45
C LEU A 114 15.67 -26.50 -5.59
N PRO A 115 15.96 -27.21 -4.49
CA PRO A 115 16.23 -28.65 -4.59
C PRO A 115 14.97 -29.37 -5.09
N PRO A 116 15.13 -30.43 -5.91
CA PRO A 116 13.99 -31.20 -6.40
C PRO A 116 13.28 -31.88 -5.24
N VAL A 117 11.95 -31.91 -5.33
CA VAL A 117 11.05 -32.72 -4.48
C VAL A 117 11.04 -34.15 -4.99
#